data_AF-A0AAV0EIX6-F1
#
_entry.id   AF-A0AAV0EIX6-F1
#
_cell.length_a   1.000
_cell.length_b   1.000
_cell.length_c   1.000
_cell.angle_alpha   90.00
_cell.angle_beta   90.00
_cell.angle_gamma   90.00
#
_symmetry.space_group_name_H-M   'P 1'
#
loop_
_entity.id
_entity.type
_entity.pdbx_description
1 polymer ?
#
loop_
_entity_poly.entity_id
_entity_poly.type
_entity_poly.pdbx_seq_one_letter_code
_entity_poly.pdbx_strand_id
1 'polypeptide(L)'
;MSFSKLDSNHIAPASLELYKDPLSLFVLAFPTAINLEEIKLEGFNIGFGKHLDFAVQLLKKSPKLSMLEIHITKGSKASDSGLLEDTIEDDLRMLETVKLNGFRASEMELCLVKLLLSKSPALHHIVIRAARSINDSLHFKAKKKLLNFPRASLKAQIVYHSRSTNS
;
A
#
# COMPACT_ATOMS: atom_id res chain seq x y z
N MET A 1 1.23 12.20 -24.35
CA MET A 1 -0.18 11.77 -24.28
C MET A 1 -0.65 11.97 -22.86
N SER A 2 -1.62 12.87 -22.74
CA SER A 2 -2.43 13.37 -21.61
C SER A 2 -1.81 13.48 -20.22
N PHE A 3 -1.23 14.65 -19.95
CA PHE A 3 -1.30 15.27 -18.62
C PHE A 3 -2.68 15.94 -18.52
N SER A 4 -3.52 15.55 -17.56
CA SER A 4 -4.62 16.42 -17.18
C SER A 4 -4.02 17.61 -16.42
N LYS A 5 -4.14 18.78 -17.06
CA LYS A 5 -3.80 20.13 -16.60
C LYS A 5 -3.88 20.28 -15.07
N LEU A 6 -2.78 20.69 -14.44
CA LEU A 6 -2.87 21.56 -13.28
C LEU A 6 -3.22 22.96 -13.80
N ASP A 7 -4.49 23.31 -13.82
CA ASP A 7 -4.89 24.71 -13.87
C ASP A 7 -4.62 25.32 -12.49
N SER A 8 -3.88 26.43 -12.47
CA SER A 8 -3.32 27.08 -11.29
C SER A 8 -4.35 27.84 -10.44
N ASN A 9 -5.60 27.38 -10.39
CA ASN A 9 -6.66 27.84 -9.51
C ASN A 9 -7.65 26.69 -9.28
N HIS A 10 -8.11 26.49 -8.04
CA HIS A 10 -9.09 25.51 -7.56
C HIS A 10 -8.59 24.12 -7.10
N ILE A 11 -8.82 23.85 -5.80
CA ILE A 11 -9.01 22.54 -5.13
C ILE A 11 -7.96 21.48 -5.50
N ALA A 12 -7.01 21.23 -4.59
CA ALA A 12 -6.10 20.08 -4.71
C ALA A 12 -6.93 18.80 -4.91
N PRO A 13 -6.61 17.96 -5.92
CA PRO A 13 -7.40 16.77 -6.20
C PRO A 13 -7.35 15.82 -5.00
N ALA A 14 -8.52 15.34 -4.56
CA ALA A 14 -8.64 14.40 -3.43
C ALA A 14 -8.02 13.02 -3.74
N SER A 15 -7.70 12.73 -5.00
CA SER A 15 -7.18 11.44 -5.44
C SER A 15 -5.88 11.60 -6.25
N LEU A 16 -4.91 10.70 -6.01
CA LEU A 16 -3.64 10.63 -6.74
C LEU A 16 -3.46 9.25 -7.39
N GLU A 17 -3.16 9.23 -8.69
CA GLU A 17 -2.85 8.00 -9.44
C GLU A 17 -1.47 8.10 -10.10
N LEU A 18 -0.55 7.18 -9.79
CA LEU A 18 0.83 7.19 -10.31
C LEU A 18 1.06 5.97 -11.21
N TYR A 19 1.23 6.19 -12.52
CA TYR A 19 1.33 5.16 -13.56
C TYR A 19 2.76 4.83 -14.05
N LYS A 20 3.79 5.47 -13.48
CA LYS A 20 5.21 5.28 -13.84
C LYS A 20 6.03 5.00 -12.59
N ASP A 21 7.32 4.67 -12.78
CA ASP A 21 8.27 4.47 -11.69
C ASP A 21 8.05 5.51 -10.56
N PRO A 22 7.57 5.08 -9.37
CA PRO A 22 7.19 5.97 -8.28
C PRO A 22 8.30 6.94 -7.88
N LEU A 23 9.56 6.56 -8.08
CA LEU A 23 10.71 7.42 -7.75
C LEU A 23 10.92 8.56 -8.73
N SER A 24 10.61 8.35 -10.00
CA SER A 24 10.64 9.42 -11.00
C SER A 24 9.62 10.52 -10.67
N LEU A 25 8.58 10.18 -9.89
CA LEU A 25 7.52 11.09 -9.44
C LEU A 25 7.76 11.64 -8.02
N PHE A 26 8.75 11.12 -7.29
CA PHE A 26 9.16 11.59 -5.95
C PHE A 26 9.46 13.09 -5.92
N VAL A 27 10.09 13.62 -6.97
CA VAL A 27 10.46 15.04 -7.05
C VAL A 27 9.26 15.94 -7.36
N LEU A 28 8.21 15.41 -7.99
CA LEU A 28 7.09 16.22 -8.50
C LEU A 28 5.86 16.21 -7.58
N ALA A 29 5.63 15.13 -6.81
CA ALA A 29 4.39 14.94 -6.06
C ALA A 29 4.40 15.52 -4.62
N PHE A 30 5.58 15.81 -4.05
CA PHE A 30 5.71 16.16 -2.63
C PHE A 30 5.01 17.45 -2.17
N PRO A 31 4.93 18.52 -2.99
CA PRO A 31 4.15 19.70 -2.61
C PRO A 31 2.63 19.47 -2.69
N THR A 32 2.18 18.53 -3.53
CA THR A 32 0.76 18.36 -3.89
C THR A 32 0.05 17.26 -3.10
N ALA A 33 0.79 16.37 -2.43
CA ALA A 33 0.22 15.25 -1.67
C ALA A 33 -0.47 15.63 -0.34
N ILE A 34 -0.58 16.93 -0.04
CA ILE A 34 -1.24 17.39 1.19
C ILE A 34 -2.76 17.20 1.05
N ASN A 35 -3.37 16.46 1.98
CA ASN A 35 -4.82 16.16 2.03
C ASN A 35 -5.36 15.21 0.96
N LEU A 36 -4.56 14.28 0.44
CA LEU A 36 -5.11 13.20 -0.39
C LEU A 36 -6.03 12.30 0.45
N GLU A 37 -7.19 11.97 -0.11
CA GLU A 37 -8.17 11.02 0.42
C GLU A 37 -7.99 9.64 -0.23
N GLU A 38 -7.54 9.61 -1.49
CA GLU A 38 -7.28 8.35 -2.20
C GLU A 38 -5.90 8.35 -2.89
N ILE A 39 -5.17 7.25 -2.75
CA ILE A 39 -3.88 7.06 -3.43
C ILE A 39 -3.90 5.72 -4.17
N LYS A 40 -3.52 5.73 -5.45
CA LYS A 40 -3.28 4.55 -6.27
C LYS A 40 -1.86 4.55 -6.82
N LEU A 41 -1.10 3.52 -6.47
CA LEU A 41 0.29 3.33 -6.86
C LEU A 41 0.39 2.16 -7.85
N GLU A 42 0.75 2.44 -9.09
CA GLU A 42 1.08 1.42 -10.08
C GLU A 42 2.60 1.17 -10.10
N GLY A 43 3.01 -0.01 -10.57
CA GLY A 43 4.43 -0.28 -10.78
C GLY A 43 5.24 -0.50 -9.49
N PHE A 44 4.60 -0.67 -8.34
CA PHE A 44 5.24 -0.50 -7.05
C PHE A 44 6.01 -1.74 -6.56
N ASN A 45 7.34 -1.67 -6.57
CA ASN A 45 8.19 -2.70 -5.97
C ASN A 45 8.41 -2.49 -4.45
N ILE A 46 7.69 -3.25 -3.61
CA ILE A 46 7.83 -3.19 -2.14
C ILE A 46 9.23 -3.63 -1.66
N GLY A 47 9.92 -4.50 -2.41
CA GLY A 47 11.27 -4.96 -2.07
C GLY A 47 12.36 -3.91 -2.33
N PHE A 48 12.01 -2.79 -2.97
CA PHE A 48 12.92 -1.69 -3.22
C PHE A 48 12.72 -0.61 -2.15
N GLY A 49 13.69 -0.48 -1.24
CA GLY A 49 13.57 0.39 -0.06
C GLY A 49 13.10 1.80 -0.38
N LYS A 50 13.56 2.40 -1.49
CA LYS A 50 13.15 3.73 -1.92
C LYS A 50 11.64 3.84 -2.23
N HIS A 51 11.02 2.82 -2.82
CA HIS A 51 9.59 2.83 -3.08
C HIS A 51 8.81 2.78 -1.77
N LEU A 52 9.26 1.93 -0.86
CA LEU A 52 8.65 1.76 0.44
C LEU A 52 8.75 3.05 1.27
N ASP A 53 9.92 3.69 1.30
CA ASP A 53 10.13 5.00 1.92
C ASP A 53 9.20 6.06 1.31
N PHE A 54 9.02 6.02 -0.01
CA PHE A 54 8.10 6.91 -0.71
C PHE A 54 6.64 6.70 -0.27
N ALA A 55 6.17 5.45 -0.20
CA ALA A 55 4.81 5.16 0.28
C ALA A 55 4.62 5.59 1.73
N VAL A 56 5.59 5.32 2.61
CA VAL A 56 5.51 5.76 4.01
C VAL A 56 5.45 7.29 4.11
N GLN A 57 6.26 8.01 3.33
CA GLN A 57 6.21 9.47 3.31
C GLN A 57 4.88 10.01 2.75
N LEU A 58 4.30 9.37 1.73
CA LEU A 58 2.97 9.72 1.23
C LEU A 58 1.89 9.56 2.30
N LEU A 59 1.93 8.45 3.05
CA LEU A 59 1.02 8.20 4.16
C LEU A 59 1.13 9.30 5.23
N LYS A 60 2.36 9.69 5.59
CA LYS A 60 2.60 10.77 6.56
C LYS A 60 2.09 12.13 6.10
N LYS A 61 2.16 12.42 4.80
CA LYS A 61 1.73 13.72 4.24
C LYS A 61 0.23 13.79 3.91
N SER A 62 -0.46 12.65 3.98
CA SER A 62 -1.88 12.52 3.63
C SER A 62 -2.71 12.07 4.84
N PRO A 63 -2.85 12.91 5.89
CA PRO A 63 -3.56 12.52 7.12
C PRO A 63 -5.05 12.23 6.89
N LYS A 64 -5.62 12.68 5.76
CA LYS A 64 -7.01 12.43 5.35
C LYS A 64 -7.20 11.19 4.47
N LEU A 65 -6.13 10.44 4.22
CA LEU A 65 -6.18 9.28 3.34
C LEU A 65 -7.13 8.23 3.89
N SER A 66 -8.16 7.89 3.10
CA SER A 66 -9.16 6.87 3.41
C SER A 66 -9.00 5.60 2.57
N MET A 67 -8.44 5.74 1.35
CA MET A 67 -8.22 4.62 0.44
C MET A 67 -6.79 4.58 -0.07
N LEU A 68 -6.14 3.41 0.05
CA LEU A 68 -4.85 3.12 -0.55
C LEU A 68 -4.94 1.90 -1.47
N GLU A 69 -4.52 2.04 -2.71
CA GLU A 69 -4.39 0.93 -3.66
C GLU A 69 -2.96 0.84 -4.19
N ILE A 70 -2.38 -0.36 -4.13
CA ILE A 70 -1.01 -0.63 -4.58
C ILE A 70 -1.03 -1.82 -5.53
N HIS A 71 -0.53 -1.61 -6.75
CA HIS A 71 -0.25 -2.66 -7.72
C HIS A 71 1.23 -3.01 -7.68
N ILE A 72 1.48 -4.18 -7.09
CA ILE A 72 2.81 -4.65 -6.75
C ILE A 72 3.46 -5.29 -7.98
N THR A 73 4.64 -4.81 -8.34
CA THR A 73 5.45 -5.40 -9.41
C THR A 73 6.47 -6.38 -8.84
N LYS A 74 6.97 -7.28 -9.71
CA LYS A 74 8.04 -8.21 -9.32
C LYS A 74 9.32 -7.41 -9.06
N GLY A 75 9.76 -7.40 -7.80
CA GLY A 75 11.01 -6.75 -7.45
C GLY A 75 12.26 -7.53 -7.84
N SER A 76 13.36 -6.81 -8.05
CA SER A 76 14.71 -7.34 -7.86
C SER A 76 14.94 -7.65 -6.37
N LYS A 77 15.91 -8.52 -6.07
CA LYS A 77 16.17 -9.07 -4.72
C LYS A 77 16.07 -8.00 -3.62
N ALA A 78 15.37 -8.33 -2.55
CA ALA A 78 15.11 -7.43 -1.41
C ALA A 78 16.43 -6.88 -0.85
N SER A 79 16.50 -5.56 -0.68
CA SER A 79 17.50 -4.94 0.20
C SER A 79 17.10 -5.17 1.65
N ASP A 80 18.10 -5.15 2.54
CA ASP A 80 17.92 -5.41 3.98
C ASP A 80 16.77 -4.57 4.55
N SER A 81 15.84 -5.28 5.18
CA SER A 81 14.62 -4.77 5.76
C SER A 81 14.95 -3.94 7.00
N GLY A 82 15.14 -2.64 6.83
CA GLY A 82 14.95 -1.70 7.94
C GLY A 82 13.53 -1.86 8.49
N LEU A 83 13.40 -1.94 9.82
CA LEU A 83 12.13 -2.18 10.52
C LEU A 83 11.10 -1.10 10.17
N LEU A 84 10.18 -1.43 9.26
CA LEU A 84 9.08 -0.57 8.85
C LEU A 84 8.20 -0.11 10.02
N GLU A 85 8.15 -0.90 11.09
CA GLU A 85 7.31 -0.67 12.26
C GLU A 85 7.65 0.63 13.00
N ASP A 86 8.90 1.07 12.95
CA ASP A 86 9.36 2.31 13.60
C ASP A 86 9.25 3.52 12.68
N THR A 87 8.89 3.34 11.40
CA THR A 87 8.92 4.43 10.42
C THR A 87 7.69 5.32 10.50
N ILE A 88 6.55 4.80 10.97
CA ILE A 88 5.31 5.57 11.15
C ILE A 88 5.04 5.76 12.65
N GLU A 89 5.38 6.93 13.18
CA GLU A 89 5.10 7.27 14.58
C GLU A 89 3.59 7.46 14.81
N ASP A 90 2.92 8.21 13.93
CA ASP A 90 1.50 8.57 14.04
C ASP A 90 0.52 7.52 13.50
N ASP A 91 -0.67 7.47 14.09
CA ASP A 91 -1.76 6.63 13.56
C ASP A 91 -2.31 7.16 12.23
N LEU A 92 -2.57 6.25 11.29
CA LEU A 92 -3.28 6.47 10.03
C LEU A 92 -4.80 6.52 10.30
N ARG A 93 -5.24 7.56 11.01
CA ARG A 93 -6.58 7.66 11.63
C ARG A 93 -7.75 7.67 10.65
N MET A 94 -7.52 8.02 9.40
CA MET A 94 -8.58 8.07 8.38
C MET A 94 -8.54 6.91 7.40
N LEU A 95 -7.52 6.04 7.46
CA LEU A 95 -7.36 4.98 6.47
C LEU A 95 -8.35 3.86 6.74
N GLU A 96 -9.34 3.73 5.85
CA GLU A 96 -10.46 2.80 5.96
C GLU A 96 -10.25 1.55 5.09
N THR A 97 -9.68 1.71 3.89
CA THR A 97 -9.53 0.62 2.93
C THR A 97 -8.14 0.58 2.32
N VAL A 98 -7.56 -0.62 2.25
CA VAL A 98 -6.33 -0.91 1.51
C VAL A 98 -6.57 -2.01 0.50
N LYS A 99 -6.05 -1.84 -0.72
CA LYS A 99 -6.05 -2.86 -1.79
C LYS A 99 -4.62 -3.15 -2.22
N LEU A 100 -4.23 -4.42 -2.16
CA LEU A 100 -2.93 -4.90 -2.60
C LEU A 100 -3.12 -5.86 -3.77
N ASN A 101 -2.73 -5.45 -4.97
CA ASN A 101 -2.79 -6.26 -6.18
C ASN A 101 -1.41 -6.82 -6.51
N GLY A 102 -1.32 -8.09 -6.89
CA GLY A 102 -0.03 -8.73 -7.21
C GLY A 102 0.77 -9.18 -5.99
N PHE A 103 0.11 -9.42 -4.86
CA PHE A 103 0.73 -9.82 -3.59
C PHE A 103 1.40 -11.21 -3.69
N ARG A 104 2.67 -11.30 -3.34
CA ARG A 104 3.53 -12.50 -3.43
C ARG A 104 3.86 -13.10 -2.06
N ALA A 105 3.38 -12.50 -0.98
CA ALA A 105 3.67 -12.88 0.40
C ALA A 105 5.17 -12.83 0.73
N SER A 106 5.88 -11.85 0.17
CA SER A 106 7.25 -11.57 0.63
C SER A 106 7.25 -11.04 2.06
N GLU A 107 8.37 -11.16 2.79
CA GLU A 107 8.47 -10.62 4.15
C GLU A 107 8.19 -9.11 4.16
N MET A 108 8.67 -8.35 3.17
CA MET A 108 8.41 -6.90 3.08
C MET A 108 6.93 -6.58 2.85
N GLU A 109 6.24 -7.32 1.99
CA GLU A 109 4.80 -7.20 1.79
C GLU A 109 4.01 -7.51 3.06
N LEU A 110 4.42 -8.55 3.79
CA LEU A 110 3.82 -8.92 5.07
C LEU A 110 4.06 -7.86 6.13
N CYS A 111 5.26 -7.28 6.21
CA CYS A 111 5.58 -6.18 7.10
C CYS A 111 4.75 -4.93 6.79
N LEU A 112 4.55 -4.59 5.50
CA LEU A 112 3.67 -3.50 5.11
C LEU A 112 2.23 -3.74 5.60
N VAL A 113 1.70 -4.94 5.41
CA VAL A 113 0.35 -5.26 5.90
C VAL A 113 0.29 -5.19 7.42
N LYS A 114 1.31 -5.71 8.13
CA LYS A 114 1.38 -5.66 9.59
C LYS A 114 1.40 -4.21 10.09
N LEU A 115 2.21 -3.34 9.48
CA LEU A 115 2.27 -1.91 9.77
C LEU A 115 0.91 -1.23 9.56
N LEU A 116 0.26 -1.48 8.42
CA LEU A 116 -1.04 -0.89 8.12
C LEU A 116 -2.10 -1.33 9.12
N LEU A 117 -2.12 -2.62 9.51
CA LEU A 117 -3.05 -3.12 10.52
C LEU A 117 -2.80 -2.53 11.90
N SER A 118 -1.53 -2.36 12.30
CA SER A 118 -1.17 -1.86 13.63
C SER A 118 -1.31 -0.35 13.78
N LYS A 119 -1.27 0.41 12.68
CA LYS A 119 -1.31 1.89 12.70
C LYS A 119 -2.61 2.49 12.21
N SER A 120 -3.58 1.71 11.71
CA SER A 120 -4.81 2.25 11.11
C SER A 120 -6.04 1.94 11.97
N PRO A 121 -6.39 2.79 12.96
CA PRO A 121 -7.51 2.53 13.87
C PRO A 121 -8.89 2.63 13.20
N ALA A 122 -9.02 3.31 12.06
CA ALA A 122 -10.26 3.38 11.26
C ALA A 122 -10.37 2.26 10.20
N LEU A 123 -9.40 1.35 10.12
CA LEU A 123 -9.34 0.40 9.03
C LEU A 123 -10.52 -0.58 9.08
N HIS A 124 -11.20 -0.72 7.95
CA HIS A 124 -12.30 -1.66 7.74
C HIS A 124 -11.87 -2.84 6.89
N HIS A 125 -11.15 -2.60 5.79
CA HIS A 125 -10.84 -3.64 4.82
C HIS A 125 -9.39 -3.60 4.32
N ILE A 126 -8.73 -4.74 4.34
CA ILE A 126 -7.56 -5.01 3.50
C ILE A 126 -7.94 -6.08 2.48
N VAL A 127 -7.97 -5.70 1.20
CA VAL A 127 -8.22 -6.60 0.08
C VAL A 127 -6.90 -7.00 -0.54
N ILE A 128 -6.54 -8.28 -0.42
CA ILE A 128 -5.31 -8.84 -0.96
C ILE A 128 -5.66 -9.69 -2.19
N ARG A 129 -5.14 -9.30 -3.35
CA ARG A 129 -5.19 -10.10 -4.59
C ARG A 129 -3.81 -10.64 -4.89
N ALA A 130 -3.66 -11.95 -4.75
CA ALA A 130 -2.38 -12.59 -4.89
C ALA A 130 -1.87 -12.61 -6.34
N ALA A 131 -0.56 -12.59 -6.51
CA ALA A 131 0.09 -12.78 -7.80
C ALA A 131 -0.11 -14.20 -8.33
N ARG A 132 -0.24 -14.34 -9.66
CA ARG A 132 -0.41 -15.64 -10.34
C ARG A 132 0.73 -16.63 -10.10
N SER A 133 1.91 -16.16 -9.69
CA SER A 133 3.11 -16.98 -9.52
C SER A 133 3.27 -17.59 -8.12
N ILE A 134 2.39 -17.26 -7.17
CA ILE A 134 2.49 -17.81 -5.81
C ILE A 134 1.89 -19.22 -5.78
N ASN A 135 2.51 -20.14 -5.04
CA ASN A 135 2.00 -21.51 -4.88
C ASN A 135 1.10 -21.64 -3.64
N ASP A 136 0.35 -22.75 -3.56
CA ASP A 136 -0.63 -22.98 -2.48
C ASP A 136 0.00 -23.04 -1.08
N SER A 137 1.22 -23.56 -0.97
CA SER A 137 1.96 -23.60 0.30
C SER A 137 2.26 -22.19 0.82
N LEU A 138 2.73 -21.30 -0.06
CA LEU A 138 2.99 -19.90 0.25
C LEU A 138 1.69 -19.16 0.55
N HIS A 139 0.62 -19.42 -0.20
CA HIS A 139 -0.72 -18.89 0.10
C HIS A 139 -1.17 -19.24 1.53
N PHE A 140 -1.07 -20.52 1.90
CA PHE A 140 -1.46 -21.00 3.21
C PHE A 140 -0.64 -20.35 4.33
N LYS A 141 0.70 -20.31 4.17
CA LYS A 141 1.61 -19.65 5.12
C LYS A 141 1.30 -18.15 5.26
N ALA A 142 1.05 -17.46 4.15
CA ALA A 142 0.70 -16.04 4.14
C ALA A 142 -0.61 -15.78 4.89
N LYS A 143 -1.68 -16.52 4.57
CA LYS A 143 -2.97 -16.41 5.27
C LYS A 143 -2.82 -16.62 6.77
N LYS A 144 -2.06 -17.65 7.19
CA LYS A 144 -1.79 -17.92 8.61
C LYS A 144 -1.08 -16.75 9.29
N LYS A 145 -0.03 -16.18 8.65
CA LYS A 145 0.67 -15.00 9.19
C LYS A 145 -0.26 -13.79 9.31
N LEU A 146 -1.01 -13.49 8.25
CA LEU A 146 -1.93 -12.34 8.18
C LEU A 146 -3.00 -12.37 9.28
N LEU A 147 -3.53 -13.55 9.60
CA LEU A 147 -4.54 -13.71 10.67
C LEU A 147 -3.98 -13.42 12.07
N ASN A 148 -2.67 -13.58 12.27
CA ASN A 148 -2.01 -13.38 13.56
C ASN A 148 -1.49 -11.96 13.77
N PHE A 149 -1.60 -11.07 12.78
CA PHE A 149 -1.13 -9.70 12.94
C PHE A 149 -2.02 -8.89 13.88
N PRO A 150 -1.41 -8.07 14.76
CA PRO A 150 -2.16 -7.18 15.63
C PRO A 150 -2.94 -6.15 14.79
N ARG A 151 -4.10 -5.74 15.30
CA ARG A 151 -4.97 -4.77 14.64
C ARG A 151 -5.28 -3.64 15.61
N ALA A 152 -5.05 -2.40 15.17
CA ALA A 152 -5.54 -1.22 15.88
C ALA A 152 -7.07 -1.12 15.80
N SER A 153 -7.64 -1.47 14.64
CA SER A 153 -9.09 -1.54 14.44
C SER A 153 -9.64 -2.94 14.72
N LEU A 154 -10.61 -3.04 15.61
CA LEU A 154 -11.39 -4.28 15.84
C LEU A 154 -12.31 -4.61 14.65
N LYS A 155 -12.60 -3.63 13.78
CA LYS A 155 -13.45 -3.79 12.60
C LYS A 155 -12.65 -4.23 11.37
N ALA A 156 -11.32 -4.14 11.41
CA ALA A 156 -10.47 -4.46 10.27
C ALA A 156 -10.63 -5.94 9.87
N GLN A 157 -10.97 -6.17 8.60
CA GLN A 157 -11.08 -7.48 7.99
C GLN A 157 -10.05 -7.63 6.87
N ILE A 158 -9.48 -8.83 6.75
CA ILE A 158 -8.59 -9.19 5.65
C ILE A 158 -9.36 -10.07 4.68
N VAL A 159 -9.60 -9.57 3.48
CA VAL A 159 -10.21 -10.33 2.38
C VAL A 159 -9.09 -10.79 1.46
N TYR A 160 -8.82 -12.09 1.45
CA TYR A 160 -7.74 -12.67 0.67
C TYR A 160 -8.28 -13.45 -0.53
N HIS A 161 -8.04 -12.94 -1.72
CA HIS A 161 -8.35 -13.61 -2.97
C HIS A 161 -7.13 -14.42 -3.43
N SER A 162 -7.12 -15.71 -3.09
CA SER A 162 -6.35 -16.72 -3.84
C SER A 162 -7.05 -16.97 -5.17
N ARG A 163 -6.32 -17.45 -6.18
CA ARG A 163 -6.83 -17.81 -7.51
C ARG A 163 -8.26 -18.39 -7.45
N SER A 164 -9.20 -17.82 -8.21
CA SER A 164 -10.36 -18.58 -8.65
C SER A 164 -9.84 -19.62 -9.63
N THR A 165 -9.77 -20.88 -9.20
CA THR A 165 -9.78 -21.98 -10.15
C THR A 165 -11.21 -22.02 -10.68
N ASN A 166 -11.44 -21.38 -11.83
CA ASN A 166 -12.58 -21.78 -12.65
C ASN A 166 -12.22 -23.19 -13.13
N SER A 167 -12.70 -24.18 -12.37
CA SER A 167 -12.68 -25.61 -12.71
C SER A 167 -13.50 -25.84 -13.97
#